data_AF-A0A966MSW7-F1
#
_entry.id   AF-A0A966MSW7-F1
#
_cell.length_a   1.000
_cell.length_b   1.000
_cell.length_c   1.000
_cell.angle_alpha   90.00
_cell.angle_beta   90.00
_cell.angle_gamma   90.00
#
_symmetry.space_group_name_H-M   'P 1'
#
loop_
_entity.id
_entity.type
_entity.pdbx_description
1 polymer ?
#
loop_
_entity_poly.entity_id
_entity_poly.type
_entity_poly.pdbx_seq_one_letter_code
_entity_poly.pdbx_strand_id
1 'polypeptide(L)'
;MTASSHPLTIADEGARLRRLTRILFAIVWVIPSGLAALQLTVVGDASGTHYGIGTSLLWQGSAWMLWGLWSQFVLTLVDRVKLDTARVLPWLSIHAGMTVIISAANVLAIAWLDHVFGAMGQVTSYAFALRVVLVNHLDIQVVLYWAVLGAAYMVEFVRRYRERDRAAAELEQKLARTQLEALRMQLNPHFLFNALNSVAELMEMDVQEAQRTLIRVSDLLRLSLRSAGQSLIPVWQEIELVELYLQIARVRYGSGL
;
A
#
# COMPACT_ATOMS: atom_id res chain seq x y z
N MET A 1 -28.09 20.63 -0.06
CA MET A 1 -26.63 20.56 -0.30
C MET A 1 -26.14 19.20 0.19
N THR A 2 -26.24 18.19 -0.67
CA THR A 2 -25.69 16.86 -0.43
C THR A 2 -24.24 16.88 -0.91
N ALA A 3 -23.29 16.71 0.00
CA ALA A 3 -21.88 16.61 -0.33
C ALA A 3 -21.67 15.37 -1.21
N SER A 4 -21.29 15.57 -2.47
CA SER A 4 -20.84 14.49 -3.34
C SER A 4 -19.50 13.99 -2.81
N SER A 5 -19.52 12.84 -2.14
CA SER A 5 -18.31 12.12 -1.78
C SER A 5 -17.73 11.49 -3.04
N HIS A 6 -16.91 12.24 -3.77
CA HIS A 6 -16.07 11.67 -4.81
C HIS A 6 -15.18 10.59 -4.17
N PRO A 7 -15.18 9.33 -4.66
CA PRO A 7 -14.26 8.33 -4.19
C PRO A 7 -12.84 8.80 -4.49
N LEU A 8 -12.03 8.95 -3.43
CA LEU A 8 -10.63 9.35 -3.52
C LEU A 8 -9.88 8.39 -4.44
N THR A 9 -9.12 8.93 -5.38
CA THR A 9 -8.28 8.09 -6.24
C THR A 9 -7.14 7.45 -5.41
N ILE A 10 -6.54 6.37 -5.91
CA ILE A 10 -5.42 5.67 -5.24
C ILE A 10 -4.27 6.65 -4.89
N ALA A 11 -4.01 7.60 -5.78
CA ALA A 11 -3.01 8.64 -5.57
C ALA A 11 -3.36 9.55 -4.37
N ASP A 12 -4.64 9.87 -4.18
CA ASP A 12 -5.13 10.73 -3.10
C ASP A 12 -5.07 10.01 -1.74
N GLU A 13 -5.41 8.72 -1.69
CA GLU A 13 -5.31 7.92 -0.46
C GLU A 13 -3.85 7.80 0.01
N GLY A 14 -2.94 7.51 -0.92
CA GLY A 14 -1.50 7.43 -0.64
C GLY A 14 -0.91 8.77 -0.18
N ALA A 15 -1.31 9.88 -0.80
CA ALA A 15 -0.89 11.22 -0.39
C ALA A 15 -1.42 11.61 0.99
N ARG A 16 -2.69 11.30 1.27
CA ARG A 16 -3.32 11.53 2.59
C ARG A 16 -2.61 10.74 3.69
N LEU A 17 -2.32 9.46 3.46
CA LEU A 17 -1.61 8.61 4.42
C LEU A 17 -0.20 9.15 4.70
N ARG A 18 0.56 9.53 3.66
CA ARG A 18 1.89 10.16 3.86
C ARG A 18 1.82 11.44 4.70
N ARG A 19 0.80 12.27 4.45
CA ARG A 19 0.58 13.50 5.22
C ARG A 19 0.26 13.20 6.68
N LEU A 20 -0.63 12.24 6.93
CA LEU A 20 -0.99 11.80 8.28
C LEU A 20 0.23 11.23 9.03
N THR A 21 1.03 10.37 8.39
CA THR A 21 2.25 9.83 8.99
C THR A 21 3.21 10.95 9.40
N ARG A 22 3.44 11.93 8.52
CA ARG A 22 4.31 13.07 8.83
C ARG A 22 3.80 13.89 10.02
N ILE A 23 2.48 14.16 10.07
CA ILE A 23 1.85 14.86 11.21
C ILE A 23 2.03 14.05 12.49
N LEU A 24 1.73 12.74 12.47
CA LEU A 24 1.85 11.87 13.64
C LEU A 24 3.27 11.85 14.19
N PHE A 25 4.28 11.69 13.33
CA PHE A 25 5.68 11.72 13.73
C PHE A 25 6.14 13.10 14.22
N ALA A 26 5.50 14.20 13.81
CA ALA A 26 5.78 15.52 14.35
C ALA A 26 5.20 15.69 15.77
N ILE A 27 3.97 15.21 16.01
CA ILE A 27 3.25 15.46 17.27
C ILE A 27 3.51 14.40 18.35
N VAL A 28 3.97 13.20 18.01
CA VAL A 28 4.18 12.10 18.98
C VAL A 28 5.13 12.50 20.12
N TRP A 29 6.03 13.46 19.86
CA TRP A 29 7.02 13.96 20.83
C TRP A 29 6.45 14.87 21.91
N VAL A 30 5.19 15.30 21.80
CA VAL A 30 4.50 16.07 22.85
C VAL A 30 4.37 15.24 24.13
N ILE A 31 4.15 13.93 24.00
CA ILE A 31 4.02 13.02 25.14
C ILE A 31 5.32 12.92 25.95
N PRO A 32 6.48 12.51 25.36
CA PRO A 32 7.73 12.46 26.11
C PRO A 32 8.19 13.86 26.58
N SER A 33 7.85 14.93 25.85
CA SER A 33 8.05 16.30 26.30
C SER A 33 7.36 16.58 27.65
N GLY A 34 6.06 16.31 27.75
CA GLY A 34 5.29 16.56 28.97
C GLY A 34 5.76 15.69 30.14
N LEU A 35 6.04 14.41 29.87
CA LEU A 35 6.57 13.49 30.88
C LEU A 35 7.95 13.94 31.39
N ALA A 36 8.84 14.32 30.50
CA ALA A 36 10.19 14.75 30.87
C ALA A 36 10.19 16.09 31.62
N ALA A 37 9.26 17.00 31.29
CA ALA A 37 9.05 18.24 32.04
C ALA A 37 8.54 17.96 33.46
N LEU A 38 7.53 17.09 33.59
CA LEU A 38 7.01 16.67 34.90
C LEU A 38 8.09 16.00 35.75
N GLN A 39 8.87 15.09 35.15
CA GLN A 39 9.97 14.42 35.82
C GLN A 39 11.02 15.41 36.32
N LEU A 40 11.39 16.40 35.51
CA LEU A 40 12.37 17.43 35.90
C LEU A 40 11.87 18.27 37.08
N THR A 41 10.60 18.66 37.08
CA THR A 41 9.97 19.41 38.19
C THR A 41 9.98 18.58 39.48
N VAL A 42 9.47 17.33 39.43
CA VAL A 42 9.39 16.46 40.62
C VAL A 42 10.76 16.12 41.20
N VAL A 43 11.74 15.82 40.34
CA VAL A 43 13.10 15.52 40.78
C VAL A 43 13.77 16.77 41.36
N GLY A 44 13.56 17.93 40.73
CA GLY A 44 14.09 19.21 41.21
C GLY A 44 13.59 19.60 42.60
N ASP A 45 12.31 19.38 42.87
CA ASP A 45 11.71 19.62 44.18
C ASP A 45 12.29 18.65 45.23
N ALA A 46 12.46 17.38 44.87
CA ALA A 46 13.07 16.37 45.74
C ALA A 46 14.56 16.64 46.03
N SER A 47 15.30 17.23 45.08
CA SER A 47 16.72 17.58 45.24
C SER A 47 16.98 18.98 45.82
N GLY A 48 15.92 19.74 46.13
CA GLY A 48 16.02 21.09 46.70
C GLY A 48 16.40 22.19 45.71
N THR A 49 16.54 21.88 44.42
CA THR A 49 16.92 22.84 43.36
C THR A 49 15.73 23.58 42.74
N HIS A 50 14.50 23.11 42.96
CA HIS A 50 13.22 23.72 42.58
C HIS A 50 13.19 24.31 41.15
N TYR A 51 12.76 23.50 40.18
CA TYR A 51 12.50 23.98 38.82
C TYR A 51 11.02 24.30 38.64
N GLY A 52 10.69 25.54 38.24
CA GLY A 52 9.31 25.88 37.88
C GLY A 52 8.77 24.99 36.76
N ILE A 53 7.48 24.69 36.78
CA ILE A 53 6.85 23.85 35.74
C ILE A 53 6.95 24.50 34.34
N GLY A 54 6.82 25.82 34.26
CA GLY A 54 6.97 26.57 33.02
C GLY A 54 8.39 26.50 32.45
N THR A 55 9.41 26.64 33.29
CA THR A 55 10.82 26.50 32.89
C THR A 55 11.15 25.07 32.49
N SER A 56 10.60 24.09 33.20
CA SER A 56 10.77 22.67 32.88
C SER A 56 10.13 22.32 31.53
N LEU A 57 8.93 22.85 31.25
CA LEU A 57 8.24 22.68 29.97
C LEU A 57 8.96 23.38 28.81
N LEU A 58 9.46 24.60 29.01
CA LEU A 58 10.23 25.30 27.97
C LEU A 58 11.52 24.54 27.64
N TRP A 59 12.24 24.09 28.66
CA TRP A 59 13.48 23.33 28.52
C TRP A 59 13.25 21.98 27.84
N GLN A 60 12.49 21.11 28.48
CA GLN A 60 12.27 19.75 27.98
C GLN A 60 11.42 19.77 26.72
N GLY A 61 10.44 20.66 26.62
CA GLY A 61 9.62 20.81 25.43
C GLY A 61 10.42 21.22 24.22
N SER A 62 11.30 22.22 24.33
CA SER A 62 12.15 22.58 23.19
C SER A 62 13.07 21.44 22.76
N ALA A 63 13.71 20.74 23.72
CA ALA A 63 14.57 19.59 23.43
C ALA A 63 13.83 18.43 22.74
N TRP A 64 12.63 18.08 23.19
CA TRP A 64 11.82 17.01 22.59
C TRP A 64 11.17 17.42 21.27
N MET A 65 10.82 18.69 21.09
CA MET A 65 10.29 19.20 19.81
C MET A 65 11.35 19.19 18.69
N LEU A 66 12.65 19.23 19.03
CA LEU A 66 13.71 18.97 18.05
C LEU A 66 13.58 17.58 17.42
N TRP A 67 13.17 16.56 18.18
CA TRP A 67 12.89 15.24 17.62
C TRP A 67 11.68 15.23 16.68
N GLY A 68 10.70 16.11 16.88
CA GLY A 68 9.65 16.39 15.90
C GLY A 68 10.24 16.82 14.56
N LEU A 69 11.22 17.72 14.56
CA LEU A 69 11.93 18.16 13.34
C LEU A 69 12.82 17.06 12.74
N TRP A 70 13.62 16.38 13.57
CA TRP A 70 14.49 15.30 13.13
C TRP A 70 13.70 14.14 12.53
N SER A 71 12.52 13.83 13.07
CA SER A 71 11.65 12.80 12.50
C SER A 71 11.19 13.16 11.08
N GLN A 72 10.92 14.43 10.77
CA GLN A 72 10.57 14.85 9.40
C GLN A 72 11.74 14.68 8.45
N PHE A 73 12.95 14.94 8.94
CA PHE A 73 14.16 14.71 8.19
C PHE A 73 14.36 13.21 7.92
N VAL A 74 14.22 12.35 8.93
CA VAL A 74 14.31 10.89 8.79
C VAL A 74 13.25 10.36 7.80
N LEU A 75 12.00 10.81 7.90
CA LEU A 75 10.95 10.42 6.96
C LEU A 75 11.29 10.80 5.51
N THR A 76 11.85 12.00 5.31
CA THR A 76 12.29 12.44 3.98
C THR A 76 13.49 11.64 3.47
N LEU A 77 14.37 11.19 4.38
CA LEU A 77 15.48 10.31 4.04
C LEU A 77 14.96 8.92 3.62
N VAL A 78 13.98 8.36 4.33
CA VAL A 78 13.33 7.08 3.98
C VAL A 78 12.64 7.15 2.62
N ASP A 79 12.02 8.28 2.28
CA ASP A 79 11.41 8.51 0.96
C ASP A 79 12.46 8.49 -0.18
N ARG A 80 13.69 8.94 0.09
CA ARG A 80 14.78 9.05 -0.90
C ARG A 80 15.68 7.83 -0.96
N VAL A 81 15.99 7.24 0.19
CA VAL A 81 16.90 6.11 0.35
C VAL A 81 16.05 4.88 0.58
N LYS A 82 15.86 4.07 -0.46
CA LYS A 82 15.09 2.84 -0.36
C LYS A 82 15.99 1.71 0.19
N LEU A 83 15.45 0.92 1.11
CA LEU A 83 16.10 -0.30 1.56
C LEU A 83 16.15 -1.30 0.41
N ASP A 84 17.36 -1.60 -0.06
CA ASP A 84 17.64 -2.70 -0.97
C ASP A 84 18.26 -3.86 -0.18
N THR A 85 17.51 -4.96 -0.05
CA THR A 85 17.95 -6.14 0.70
C THR A 85 19.17 -6.83 0.07
N ALA A 86 19.45 -6.60 -1.21
CA ALA A 86 20.65 -7.12 -1.86
C ALA A 86 21.90 -6.26 -1.58
N ARG A 87 21.72 -4.99 -1.17
CA ARG A 87 22.80 -4.01 -0.96
C ARG A 87 22.60 -3.25 0.34
N VAL A 88 22.58 -3.97 1.46
CA VAL A 88 22.33 -3.40 2.79
C VAL A 88 23.47 -2.53 3.31
N LEU A 89 24.72 -2.77 2.88
CA LEU A 89 25.89 -2.08 3.44
C LEU A 89 25.94 -0.58 3.10
N PRO A 90 25.72 -0.14 1.84
CA PRO A 90 25.57 1.28 1.54
C PRO A 90 24.41 1.94 2.30
N TRP A 91 23.27 1.25 2.42
CA TRP A 91 22.13 1.73 3.19
C TRP A 91 22.49 1.95 4.67
N LEU A 92 23.12 0.96 5.31
CA LEU A 92 23.62 1.06 6.68
C LEU A 92 24.62 2.20 6.84
N SER A 93 25.55 2.39 5.91
CA SER A 93 26.54 3.47 5.98
C SER A 93 25.90 4.86 5.92
N ILE A 94 24.87 5.05 5.09
CA ILE A 94 24.13 6.31 5.01
C ILE A 94 23.45 6.58 6.34
N HIS A 95 22.71 5.62 6.89
CA HIS A 95 21.98 5.81 8.14
C HIS A 95 22.91 5.95 9.35
N ALA A 96 24.04 5.24 9.38
CA ALA A 96 25.08 5.43 10.39
C ALA A 96 25.67 6.85 10.32
N GLY A 97 26.02 7.33 9.12
CA GLY A 97 26.51 8.70 8.93
C GLY A 97 25.47 9.75 9.34
N MET A 98 24.21 9.55 8.96
CA MET A 98 23.13 10.46 9.33
C MET A 98 22.82 10.45 10.83
N THR A 99 22.98 9.31 11.50
CA THR A 99 22.88 9.22 12.97
C THR A 99 23.92 10.15 13.62
N VAL A 100 25.17 10.10 13.16
CA VAL A 100 26.25 10.95 13.68
C VAL A 100 25.95 12.43 13.43
N ILE A 101 25.53 12.79 12.21
CA ILE A 101 25.23 14.19 11.83
C ILE A 101 24.08 14.75 12.66
N ILE A 102 22.96 14.03 12.75
CA ILE A 102 21.79 14.47 13.52
C ILE A 102 22.15 14.54 15.01
N SER A 103 22.92 13.58 15.51
CA SER A 103 23.28 13.58 16.93
C SER A 103 24.16 14.78 17.28
N ALA A 104 25.17 15.08 16.45
CA ALA A 104 26.01 16.25 16.63
C ALA A 104 25.20 17.56 16.57
N ALA A 105 24.29 17.69 15.58
CA ALA A 105 23.42 18.85 15.46
C ALA A 105 22.47 19.00 16.66
N ASN A 106 21.94 17.88 17.16
CA ASN A 106 21.04 17.87 18.31
C ASN A 106 21.77 18.24 19.61
N VAL A 107 22.98 17.72 19.84
CA VAL A 107 23.84 18.09 20.98
C VAL A 107 24.14 19.59 20.97
N LEU A 108 24.50 20.15 19.80
CA LEU A 108 24.74 21.58 19.65
C LEU A 108 23.47 22.40 19.89
N ALA A 109 22.31 21.94 19.41
CA ALA A 109 21.04 22.61 19.64
C ALA A 109 20.65 22.61 21.13
N ILE A 110 20.82 21.49 21.83
CA ILE A 110 20.56 21.39 23.28
C ILE A 110 21.54 22.27 24.06
N ALA A 111 22.83 22.24 23.75
CA ALA A 111 23.83 23.08 24.40
C ALA A 111 23.55 24.58 24.19
N TRP A 112 23.08 24.95 23.00
CA TRP A 112 22.65 26.32 22.70
C TRP A 112 21.40 26.71 23.47
N LEU A 113 20.38 25.84 23.51
CA LEU A 113 19.20 26.06 24.34
C LEU A 113 19.61 26.28 25.79
N ASP A 114 20.55 25.49 26.32
CA ASP A 114 21.01 25.56 27.72
C ASP A 114 21.62 26.92 28.02
N HIS A 115 22.47 27.38 27.11
CA HIS A 115 23.09 28.69 27.20
C HIS A 115 22.05 29.83 27.19
N VAL A 116 20.99 29.72 26.39
CA VAL A 116 19.95 30.75 26.26
C VAL A 116 19.00 30.75 27.46
N PHE A 117 18.59 29.57 27.95
CA PHE A 117 17.58 29.44 29.00
C PHE A 117 18.17 29.33 30.41
N GLY A 118 19.48 29.11 30.55
CA GLY A 118 20.19 29.08 31.84
C GLY A 118 19.74 27.95 32.77
N ALA A 119 19.26 26.83 32.20
CA ALA A 119 18.65 25.74 32.96
C ALA A 119 19.67 24.90 33.74
N MET A 120 20.90 24.74 33.21
CA MET A 120 22.03 24.24 33.98
C MET A 120 22.78 25.43 34.59
N GLY A 121 22.74 25.55 35.91
CA GLY A 121 23.52 26.54 36.66
C GLY A 121 25.00 26.55 36.24
N GLN A 122 25.63 27.72 36.35
CA GLN A 122 27.00 28.07 35.89
C GLN A 122 27.85 26.90 35.40
N VAL A 123 27.66 26.52 34.13
CA VAL A 123 28.63 25.68 33.43
C VAL A 123 29.94 26.47 33.38
N THR A 124 30.98 25.99 34.06
CA THR A 124 32.27 26.67 34.16
C THR A 124 33.00 26.78 32.82
N SER A 125 32.63 25.97 31.82
CA SER A 125 33.15 26.04 30.44
C SER A 125 32.21 25.37 29.42
N TYR A 126 32.06 25.97 28.24
CA TYR A 126 31.28 25.42 27.11
C TYR A 126 31.77 24.02 26.66
N ALA A 127 33.09 23.78 26.72
CA ALA A 127 33.68 22.47 26.41
C ALA A 127 33.22 21.38 27.39
N PHE A 128 33.00 21.73 28.66
CA PHE A 128 32.50 20.79 29.66
C PHE A 128 31.02 20.46 29.42
N ALA A 129 30.17 21.46 29.16
CA ALA A 129 28.77 21.23 28.78
C ALA A 129 28.65 20.31 27.55
N LEU A 130 29.41 20.57 26.50
CA LEU A 130 29.41 19.72 25.30
C LEU A 130 29.77 18.27 25.61
N ARG A 131 30.80 18.04 26.46
CA ARG A 131 31.20 16.69 26.84
C ARG A 131 30.12 15.98 27.66
N VAL A 132 29.50 16.67 28.62
CA VAL A 132 28.43 16.12 29.46
C VAL A 132 27.20 15.78 28.61
N VAL A 133 26.78 16.66 27.72
CA VAL A 133 25.64 16.42 26.82
C VAL A 133 25.95 15.26 25.87
N LEU A 134 27.15 15.21 25.28
CA LEU A 134 27.57 14.13 24.39
C LEU A 134 27.54 12.77 25.09
N VAL A 135 28.15 12.64 26.27
CA VAL A 135 28.23 11.35 26.98
C VAL A 135 26.86 10.89 27.46
N ASN A 136 26.01 11.82 27.93
CA ASN A 136 24.72 11.46 28.53
C ASN A 136 23.57 11.31 27.52
N HIS A 137 23.74 11.76 26.27
CA HIS A 137 22.64 11.75 25.29
C HIS A 137 22.94 10.94 24.03
N LEU A 138 24.17 10.49 23.80
CA LEU A 138 24.51 9.80 22.55
C LEU A 138 23.81 8.44 22.42
N ASP A 139 23.68 7.70 23.51
CA ASP A 139 22.98 6.41 23.56
C ASP A 139 21.49 6.55 23.21
N ILE A 140 20.77 7.44 23.90
CA ILE A 140 19.34 7.67 23.66
C ILE A 140 19.11 8.26 22.25
N GLN A 141 20.02 9.10 21.75
CA GLN A 141 19.89 9.68 20.40
C GLN A 141 20.03 8.64 19.30
N VAL A 142 20.99 7.71 19.44
CA VAL A 142 21.14 6.59 18.51
C VAL A 142 19.88 5.73 18.54
N VAL A 143 19.39 5.36 19.74
CA VAL A 143 18.19 4.54 19.88
C VAL A 143 16.96 5.22 19.26
N LEU A 144 16.73 6.50 19.54
CA LEU A 144 15.61 7.25 18.99
C LEU A 144 15.69 7.37 17.46
N TYR A 145 16.88 7.61 16.90
CA TYR A 145 17.07 7.67 15.45
C TYR A 145 16.66 6.33 14.80
N TRP A 146 17.19 5.22 15.29
CA TRP A 146 16.90 3.90 14.73
C TRP A 146 15.47 3.44 14.98
N ALA A 147 14.86 3.84 16.10
CA ALA A 147 13.44 3.59 16.37
C ALA A 147 12.54 4.35 15.39
N VAL A 148 12.80 5.64 15.16
CA VAL A 148 12.07 6.45 14.17
C VAL A 148 12.27 5.89 12.76
N LEU A 149 13.51 5.50 12.43
CA LEU A 149 13.84 4.91 11.13
C LEU A 149 13.08 3.60 10.91
N GLY A 150 13.11 2.70 11.90
CA GLY A 150 12.40 1.42 11.84
C GLY A 150 10.89 1.61 11.71
N ALA A 151 10.30 2.52 12.51
CA ALA A 151 8.89 2.85 12.42
C ALA A 151 8.51 3.45 11.06
N ALA A 152 9.35 4.34 10.51
CA ALA A 152 9.15 4.93 9.19
C ALA A 152 9.17 3.88 8.07
N TYR A 153 10.15 2.96 8.07
CA TYR A 153 10.20 1.86 7.11
C TYR A 153 9.04 0.88 7.29
N MET A 154 8.61 0.62 8.52
CA MET A 154 7.46 -0.25 8.80
C MET A 154 6.18 0.32 8.18
N VAL A 155 5.93 1.61 8.34
CA VAL A 155 4.77 2.28 7.73
C VAL A 155 4.85 2.22 6.20
N GLU A 156 6.02 2.48 5.62
CA GLU A 156 6.22 2.39 4.17
C GLU A 156 6.05 0.96 3.64
N PHE A 157 6.54 -0.03 4.38
CA PHE A 157 6.40 -1.45 4.05
C PHE A 157 4.92 -1.88 4.05
N VAL A 158 4.17 -1.54 5.10
CA VAL A 158 2.73 -1.83 5.18
C VAL A 158 1.97 -1.14 4.04
N ARG A 159 2.35 0.09 3.68
CA ARG A 159 1.72 0.80 2.55
C ARG A 159 1.96 0.08 1.24
N ARG A 160 3.22 -0.25 0.92
CA ARG A 160 3.58 -0.97 -0.31
C ARG A 160 2.96 -2.36 -0.39
N TYR A 161 2.87 -3.05 0.75
CA TYR A 161 2.22 -4.36 0.82
C TYR A 161 0.75 -4.25 0.41
N ARG A 162 0.00 -3.31 0.99
CA ARG A 162 -1.41 -3.06 0.66
C ARG A 162 -1.62 -2.62 -0.79
N GLU A 163 -0.73 -1.77 -1.32
CA GLU A 163 -0.78 -1.35 -2.72
C GLU A 163 -0.61 -2.55 -3.66
N ARG A 164 0.34 -3.46 -3.36
CA ARG A 164 0.57 -4.68 -4.15
C ARG A 164 -0.58 -5.67 -4.05
N ASP A 165 -1.14 -5.86 -2.86
CA ASP A 165 -2.25 -6.79 -2.62
C ASP A 165 -3.51 -6.36 -3.38
N ARG A 166 -3.84 -5.06 -3.34
CA ARG A 166 -4.94 -4.49 -4.13
C ARG A 166 -4.70 -4.61 -5.63
N ALA A 167 -3.49 -4.30 -6.11
CA ALA A 167 -3.16 -4.45 -7.53
C ALA A 167 -3.26 -5.92 -8.00
N ALA A 168 -2.89 -6.87 -7.15
CA ALA A 168 -3.04 -8.30 -7.45
C ALA A 168 -4.53 -8.70 -7.56
N ALA A 169 -5.36 -8.24 -6.63
CA ALA A 169 -6.81 -8.49 -6.66
C ALA A 169 -7.48 -7.87 -7.91
N GLU A 170 -7.09 -6.66 -8.32
CA GLU A 170 -7.56 -6.03 -9.55
C GLU A 170 -7.18 -6.82 -10.80
N LEU A 171 -5.95 -7.36 -10.85
CA LEU A 171 -5.50 -8.21 -11.94
C LEU A 171 -6.26 -9.54 -12.01
N GLU A 172 -6.53 -10.15 -10.86
CA GLU A 172 -7.31 -11.39 -10.77
C GLU A 172 -8.76 -11.17 -11.22
N GLN A 173 -9.40 -10.08 -10.79
CA GLN A 173 -10.73 -9.71 -11.25
C GLN A 173 -10.77 -9.48 -12.76
N LYS A 174 -9.75 -8.79 -13.32
CA LYS A 174 -9.64 -8.56 -14.75
C LYS A 174 -9.45 -9.88 -15.52
N LEU A 175 -8.60 -10.78 -15.01
CA LEU A 175 -8.40 -12.11 -15.57
C LEU A 175 -9.72 -12.89 -15.63
N ALA A 176 -10.45 -12.96 -14.51
CA ALA A 176 -11.73 -13.66 -14.43
C ALA A 176 -12.76 -13.08 -15.41
N ARG A 177 -12.82 -11.75 -15.53
CA ARG A 177 -13.70 -11.09 -16.50
C ARG A 177 -13.31 -11.42 -17.94
N THR A 178 -12.03 -11.38 -18.28
CA THR A 178 -11.54 -11.74 -19.62
C THR A 178 -11.81 -13.21 -19.94
N GLN A 179 -11.65 -14.12 -18.97
CA GLN A 179 -12.00 -15.53 -19.15
C GLN A 179 -13.50 -15.72 -19.39
N LEU A 180 -14.35 -15.01 -18.64
CA LEU A 180 -15.79 -15.02 -18.86
C LEU A 180 -16.18 -14.47 -20.23
N GLU A 181 -15.57 -13.36 -20.67
CA GLU A 181 -15.79 -12.79 -22.00
C GLU A 181 -15.32 -13.73 -23.11
N ALA A 182 -14.18 -14.40 -22.94
CA ALA A 182 -13.70 -15.42 -23.88
C ALA A 182 -14.64 -16.62 -23.96
N LEU A 183 -15.13 -17.12 -22.81
CA LEU A 183 -16.13 -18.20 -22.77
C LEU A 183 -17.44 -17.78 -23.45
N ARG A 184 -17.88 -16.54 -23.24
CA ARG A 184 -19.05 -15.99 -23.94
C ARG A 184 -18.84 -15.87 -25.44
N MET A 185 -17.63 -15.55 -25.92
CA MET A 185 -17.33 -15.49 -27.36
C MET A 185 -17.29 -16.88 -28.01
N GLN A 186 -16.86 -17.92 -27.30
CA GLN A 186 -16.90 -19.30 -27.79
C GLN A 186 -18.34 -19.79 -28.05
N LEU A 187 -19.30 -19.30 -27.27
CA LEU A 187 -20.71 -19.49 -27.53
C LEU A 187 -21.17 -18.41 -28.52
N ASN A 188 -21.17 -18.65 -29.83
CA ASN A 188 -21.70 -17.68 -30.80
C ASN A 188 -23.20 -17.41 -30.51
N PRO A 189 -23.57 -16.31 -29.82
CA PRO A 189 -24.92 -16.17 -29.26
C PRO A 189 -25.92 -15.98 -30.39
N HIS A 190 -25.50 -15.29 -31.44
CA HIS A 190 -26.30 -15.07 -32.64
C HIS A 190 -26.62 -16.39 -33.35
N PHE A 191 -25.64 -17.29 -33.48
CA PHE A 191 -25.91 -18.62 -34.02
C PHE A 191 -26.93 -19.39 -33.18
N LEU A 192 -26.80 -19.34 -31.85
CA LEU A 192 -27.70 -20.05 -30.96
C LEU A 192 -29.15 -19.51 -31.02
N PHE A 193 -29.32 -18.18 -30.99
CA PHE A 193 -30.64 -17.57 -31.17
C PHE A 193 -31.25 -17.92 -32.52
N ASN A 194 -30.46 -17.89 -33.59
CA ASN A 194 -30.95 -18.26 -34.92
C ASN A 194 -31.36 -19.73 -35.00
N ALA A 195 -30.57 -20.63 -34.42
CA ALA A 195 -30.90 -22.06 -34.42
C ALA A 195 -32.19 -22.33 -33.63
N LEU A 196 -32.40 -21.67 -32.49
CA LEU A 196 -33.63 -21.78 -31.71
C LEU A 196 -34.86 -21.21 -32.44
N ASN A 197 -34.70 -20.09 -33.15
CA ASN A 197 -35.77 -19.53 -33.97
C ASN A 197 -36.18 -20.48 -35.11
N SER A 198 -35.21 -21.09 -35.80
CA SER A 198 -35.50 -22.11 -36.82
C SER A 198 -36.21 -23.34 -36.23
N VAL A 199 -35.87 -23.75 -35.00
CA VAL A 199 -36.61 -24.81 -34.30
C VAL A 199 -38.05 -24.38 -34.02
N ALA A 200 -38.28 -23.13 -33.60
CA ALA A 200 -39.62 -22.61 -33.35
C ALA A 200 -40.49 -22.58 -34.62
N GLU A 201 -39.93 -22.16 -35.75
CA GLU A 201 -40.61 -22.22 -37.06
C GLU A 201 -40.92 -23.66 -37.47
N LEU A 202 -39.97 -24.59 -37.29
CA LEU A 202 -40.19 -26.00 -37.60
C LEU A 202 -41.23 -26.66 -36.70
N MET A 203 -41.43 -26.21 -35.46
CA MET A 203 -42.50 -26.74 -34.60
C MET A 203 -43.90 -26.56 -35.21
N GLU A 204 -44.08 -25.57 -36.09
CA GLU A 204 -45.34 -25.34 -36.81
C GLU A 204 -45.42 -26.13 -38.14
N MET A 205 -44.29 -26.43 -38.77
CA MET A 205 -44.23 -27.04 -40.11
C MET A 205 -43.86 -28.53 -40.11
N ASP A 206 -42.82 -28.92 -39.36
CA ASP A 206 -42.29 -30.28 -39.26
C ASP A 206 -41.69 -30.51 -37.86
N VAL A 207 -42.53 -31.06 -36.98
CA VAL A 207 -42.19 -31.35 -35.58
C VAL A 207 -41.03 -32.35 -35.46
N GLN A 208 -40.88 -33.27 -36.40
CA GLN A 208 -39.80 -34.26 -36.35
C GLN A 208 -38.44 -33.63 -36.65
N GLU A 209 -38.35 -32.78 -37.68
CA GLU A 209 -37.09 -32.11 -38.01
C GLU A 209 -36.72 -31.05 -36.96
N ALA A 210 -37.70 -30.41 -36.35
CA ALA A 210 -37.48 -29.52 -35.19
C ALA A 210 -36.84 -30.28 -34.02
N GLN A 211 -37.34 -31.46 -33.67
CA GLN A 211 -36.78 -32.30 -32.60
C GLN A 211 -35.34 -32.72 -32.90
N ARG A 212 -35.04 -33.12 -34.14
CA ARG A 212 -33.68 -33.46 -34.56
C ARG A 212 -32.74 -32.26 -34.49
N THR A 213 -33.19 -31.10 -34.96
CA THR A 213 -32.41 -29.86 -34.93
C THR A 213 -32.12 -29.41 -33.50
N LEU A 214 -33.08 -29.55 -32.59
CA LEU A 214 -32.88 -29.25 -31.17
C LEU A 214 -31.82 -30.16 -30.53
N ILE A 215 -31.80 -31.45 -30.86
CA ILE A 215 -30.76 -32.39 -30.41
C ILE A 215 -29.39 -31.97 -30.95
N ARG A 216 -29.28 -31.67 -32.27
CA ARG A 216 -28.02 -31.19 -32.88
C ARG A 216 -27.49 -29.91 -32.20
N VAL A 217 -28.37 -28.97 -31.87
CA VAL A 217 -28.00 -27.75 -31.13
C VAL A 217 -27.47 -28.09 -29.73
N SER A 218 -28.12 -29.04 -29.04
CA SER A 218 -27.66 -29.52 -27.72
C SER A 218 -26.28 -30.18 -27.81
N ASP A 219 -26.04 -31.02 -28.81
CA ASP A 219 -24.77 -31.71 -29.03
C ASP A 219 -23.64 -30.74 -29.39
N LEU A 220 -23.91 -29.78 -30.28
CA LEU A 220 -22.96 -28.72 -30.63
C LEU A 220 -22.55 -27.89 -29.40
N LEU A 221 -23.52 -27.49 -28.56
CA LEU A 221 -23.25 -26.76 -27.32
C LEU A 221 -22.41 -27.60 -26.34
N ARG A 222 -22.76 -28.88 -26.19
CA ARG A 222 -22.05 -29.80 -25.29
C ARG A 222 -20.60 -29.99 -25.73
N LEU A 223 -20.35 -30.17 -27.03
CA LEU A 223 -19.00 -30.29 -27.59
C LEU A 223 -18.22 -28.98 -27.46
N SER A 224 -18.82 -27.84 -27.80
CA SER A 224 -18.18 -26.52 -27.68
C SER A 224 -17.76 -26.21 -26.23
N LEU A 225 -18.62 -26.53 -25.24
CA LEU A 225 -18.31 -26.34 -23.82
C LEU A 225 -17.29 -27.34 -23.27
N ARG A 226 -17.22 -28.58 -23.79
CA ARG A 226 -16.16 -29.53 -23.42
C ARG A 226 -14.79 -29.11 -23.92
N SER A 227 -14.77 -28.47 -25.09
CA SER A 227 -13.56 -27.91 -25.71
C SER A 227 -13.18 -26.56 -25.11
N ALA A 228 -14.11 -25.87 -24.44
CA ALA A 228 -13.89 -24.61 -23.75
C ALA A 228 -12.90 -24.75 -22.58
N GLY A 229 -11.63 -24.48 -22.86
CA GLY A 229 -10.53 -24.56 -21.89
C GLY A 229 -9.35 -25.41 -22.35
N GLN A 230 -9.47 -26.12 -23.47
CA GLN A 230 -8.34 -26.81 -24.10
C GLN A 230 -7.68 -25.89 -25.13
N SER A 231 -6.36 -25.75 -25.05
CA SER A 231 -5.59 -24.92 -26.01
C SER A 231 -5.60 -25.50 -27.42
N LEU A 232 -5.77 -26.82 -27.53
CA LEU A 232 -5.83 -27.59 -28.77
C LEU A 232 -6.83 -28.73 -28.56
N ILE A 233 -7.70 -28.94 -29.54
CA ILE A 233 -8.52 -30.15 -29.63
C ILE A 233 -8.05 -30.98 -30.83
N PRO A 234 -8.29 -32.30 -30.83
CA PRO A 234 -7.89 -33.12 -31.96
C PRO A 234 -8.76 -32.89 -33.20
N VAL A 235 -8.15 -33.03 -34.39
CA VAL A 235 -8.78 -32.72 -35.69
C VAL A 235 -10.14 -33.42 -35.88
N TRP A 236 -10.30 -34.65 -35.41
CA TRP A 236 -11.58 -35.36 -35.55
C TRP A 236 -12.73 -34.69 -34.77
N GLN A 237 -12.44 -34.06 -33.62
CA GLN A 237 -13.43 -33.29 -32.87
C GLN A 237 -13.74 -31.96 -33.56
N GLU A 238 -12.77 -31.33 -34.23
CA GLU A 238 -13.02 -30.14 -35.05
C GLU A 238 -13.96 -30.47 -36.22
N ILE A 239 -13.73 -31.59 -36.90
CA ILE A 239 -14.58 -32.07 -38.00
C ILE A 239 -16.01 -32.33 -37.49
N GLU A 240 -16.16 -33.03 -36.37
CA GLU A 240 -17.49 -33.29 -35.75
C GLU A 240 -18.23 -31.99 -35.42
N LEU A 241 -17.53 -30.99 -34.88
CA LEU A 241 -18.09 -29.68 -34.57
C LEU A 241 -18.58 -28.94 -35.84
N VAL A 242 -17.78 -28.99 -36.92
CA VAL A 242 -18.13 -28.38 -38.21
C VAL A 242 -19.31 -29.09 -38.86
N GLU A 243 -19.37 -30.42 -38.80
CA GLU A 243 -20.49 -31.20 -39.34
C GLU A 243 -21.81 -30.87 -38.62
N LEU A 244 -21.81 -30.84 -37.29
CA LEU A 244 -22.97 -30.43 -36.49
C LEU A 244 -23.41 -29.01 -36.84
N TYR A 245 -22.46 -28.08 -36.97
CA TYR A 245 -22.74 -26.70 -37.37
C TYR A 245 -23.39 -26.62 -38.77
N LEU A 246 -22.84 -27.34 -39.75
CA LEU A 246 -23.37 -27.36 -41.11
C LEU A 246 -24.76 -27.98 -41.19
N GLN A 247 -25.03 -29.04 -40.42
CA GLN A 247 -26.36 -29.65 -40.35
C GLN A 247 -27.41 -28.66 -39.84
N ILE A 248 -27.09 -27.88 -38.80
CA ILE A 248 -27.99 -26.84 -38.27
C ILE A 248 -28.13 -25.68 -39.27
N ALA A 249 -27.04 -25.25 -39.91
CA ALA A 249 -27.07 -24.17 -40.90
C ALA A 249 -27.92 -24.52 -42.14
N ARG A 250 -27.87 -25.78 -42.60
CA ARG A 250 -28.69 -26.27 -43.73
C ARG A 250 -30.18 -26.20 -43.46
N VAL A 251 -30.61 -26.48 -42.23
CA VAL A 251 -32.02 -26.36 -41.83
C VAL A 251 -32.51 -24.92 -41.98
N ARG A 252 -31.65 -23.95 -41.67
CA ARG A 252 -31.97 -22.51 -41.73
C ARG A 252 -31.92 -21.92 -43.14
N TYR A 253 -30.94 -22.31 -43.95
CA TYR A 253 -30.70 -21.70 -45.27
C TYR A 253 -31.18 -22.54 -46.45
N GLY A 254 -31.68 -23.75 -46.20
CA GLY A 254 -32.02 -24.71 -47.25
C GLY A 254 -30.77 -25.11 -48.06
N SER A 255 -30.98 -25.50 -49.32
CA SER A 255 -29.93 -25.93 -50.25
C SER A 255 -29.07 -24.79 -50.84
N GLY A 256 -29.09 -23.59 -50.24
CA GLY A 256 -28.39 -22.39 -50.72
C GLY A 256 -27.01 -22.14 -50.11
N LEU A 257 -26.37 -23.16 -49.52
CA LEU A 257 -24.96 -23.12 -49.08
C LEU A 257 -24.00 -23.54 -50.19
#